data_AF-X0RTP4-F1
#
_entry.id   AF-X0RTP4-F1
#
_cell.length_a   1.000
_cell.length_b   1.000
_cell.length_c   1.000
_cell.angle_alpha   90.00
_cell.angle_beta   90.00
_cell.angle_gamma   90.00
#
_symmetry.space_group_name_H-M   'P 1'
#
loop_
_entity.id
_entity.type
_entity.pdbx_description
1 polymer ?
#
loop_
_entity_poly.entity_id
_entity_poly.type
_entity_poly.pdbx_seq_one_letter_code
_entity_poly.pdbx_strand_id
1 'polypeptide(L)'
;MKDRILRHLEEINNCNQRGGRMLSIRDLLDAGTLNIEIAAYLLAIISTGNSFLVGARSGGVGKTTVMAALLNFIPDIDIVATVNSQVIENGLWDPDFKCFIAHEIGRGSLYAYIWGKDVANFLKLAKKHMIAGNLHADDIHEVLEAEGIDDANLSNLHVLIFMKMT
;
A
#
# COMPACT_ATOMS: atom_id res chain seq x y z
N MET A 1 7.80 -21.94 6.23
CA MET A 1 7.86 -20.79 7.17
C MET A 1 9.04 -19.88 6.85
N LYS A 2 10.30 -20.33 6.98
CA LYS A 2 11.50 -19.50 6.69
C LYS A 2 11.49 -18.87 5.29
N ASP A 3 11.19 -19.64 4.25
CA ASP A 3 11.20 -19.12 2.87
C ASP A 3 10.12 -18.08 2.60
N ARG A 4 8.99 -18.15 3.32
CA ARG A 4 7.90 -17.18 3.18
C ARG A 4 8.25 -15.86 3.85
N ILE A 5 8.82 -15.91 5.05
CA ILE A 5 9.34 -14.74 5.74
C ILE A 5 10.39 -14.03 4.86
N LEU A 6 11.30 -14.79 4.24
CA LEU A 6 12.30 -14.22 3.34
C LEU A 6 11.66 -13.52 2.13
N ARG A 7 10.64 -14.13 1.50
CA ARG A 7 9.90 -13.49 0.40
C ARG A 7 9.16 -12.23 0.84
N HIS A 8 8.52 -12.23 2.01
CA HIS A 8 7.90 -11.02 2.58
C HIS A 8 8.91 -9.89 2.76
N LEU A 9 10.05 -10.21 3.37
CA LEU A 9 11.12 -9.24 3.57
C LEU A 9 11.65 -8.72 2.23
N GLU A 10 11.77 -9.59 1.22
CA GLU A 10 12.19 -9.20 -0.13
C GLU A 10 11.19 -8.23 -0.77
N GLU A 11 9.89 -8.54 -0.77
CA GLU A 11 8.85 -7.67 -1.33
C GLU A 11 8.76 -6.32 -0.62
N ILE A 12 8.85 -6.32 0.72
CA ILE A 12 8.86 -5.07 1.51
C ILE A 12 10.13 -4.26 1.22
N ASN A 13 11.28 -4.92 1.05
CA ASN A 13 12.52 -4.23 0.69
C ASN A 13 12.51 -3.71 -0.76
N ASN A 14 11.79 -4.37 -1.68
CA ASN A 14 11.62 -3.90 -3.06
C ASN A 14 10.86 -2.56 -3.13
N CYS A 15 10.05 -2.23 -2.11
CA CYS A 15 9.47 -0.90 -1.98
C CYS A 15 10.55 0.18 -1.79
N ASN A 16 11.75 -0.18 -1.33
CA ASN A 16 12.83 0.77 -1.05
C ASN A 16 13.57 1.23 -2.31
N GLN A 17 13.00 2.21 -3.01
CA GLN A 17 13.63 2.75 -4.23
C GLN A 17 14.75 3.77 -3.95
N ARG A 18 14.91 4.21 -2.70
CA ARG A 18 15.88 5.27 -2.32
C ARG A 18 17.06 4.75 -1.50
N GLY A 19 17.10 3.45 -1.20
CA GLY A 19 18.15 2.81 -0.43
C GLY A 19 18.04 3.02 1.08
N GLY A 20 19.02 2.52 1.83
CA GLY A 20 19.00 2.52 3.30
C GLY A 20 18.18 1.38 3.91
N ARG A 21 18.01 1.43 5.24
CA ARG A 21 17.21 0.44 5.97
C ARG A 21 15.73 0.80 5.90
N MET A 22 14.86 -0.19 5.69
CA MET A 22 13.42 -0.01 5.87
C MET A 22 13.06 0.20 7.34
N LEU A 23 12.30 1.26 7.61
CA LEU A 23 11.89 1.61 8.97
C LEU A 23 10.75 0.71 9.46
N SER A 24 10.77 0.43 10.74
CA SER A 24 9.75 -0.33 11.47
C SER A 24 8.71 0.60 12.09
N ILE A 25 7.59 0.03 12.58
CA ILE A 25 6.61 0.82 13.34
C ILE A 25 7.23 1.50 14.57
N ARG A 26 8.25 0.88 15.18
CA ARG A 26 8.95 1.45 16.33
C ARG A 26 9.72 2.71 15.94
N ASP A 27 10.39 2.68 14.79
CA ASP A 27 11.10 3.84 14.27
C ASP A 27 10.11 5.00 13.99
N LEU A 28 8.92 4.70 13.48
CA LEU A 28 7.87 5.70 13.24
C LEU A 28 7.32 6.32 14.53
N LEU A 29 7.17 5.52 15.58
CA LEU A 29 6.77 5.98 16.92
C LEU A 29 7.85 6.87 17.55
N ASP A 30 9.11 6.43 17.50
CA ASP A 30 10.25 7.16 18.07
C ASP A 30 10.47 8.51 17.33
N ALA A 31 10.22 8.55 16.02
CA ALA A 31 10.28 9.77 15.22
C ALA A 31 9.04 10.68 15.38
N GLY A 32 8.00 10.25 16.11
CA GLY A 32 6.73 10.98 16.22
C GLY A 32 5.94 11.07 14.92
N THR A 33 6.28 10.27 13.90
CA THR A 33 5.53 10.20 12.64
C THR A 33 4.15 9.58 12.86
N LEU A 34 4.07 8.59 13.77
CA LEU A 34 2.82 8.07 14.31
C LEU A 34 2.86 8.21 15.83
N ASN A 35 1.71 8.53 16.43
CA ASN A 35 1.54 8.35 17.87
C ASN A 35 1.07 6.92 18.17
N ILE A 36 1.06 6.55 19.45
CA ILE A 36 0.75 5.18 19.88
C ILE A 36 -0.71 4.81 19.58
N GLU A 37 -1.64 5.76 19.69
CA GLU A 37 -3.06 5.55 19.46
C GLU A 37 -3.35 5.22 17.98
N ILE A 38 -2.80 6.01 17.06
CA ILE A 38 -2.92 5.78 15.62
C ILE A 38 -2.21 4.49 15.23
N ALA A 39 -1.00 4.25 15.74
CA ALA A 39 -0.28 3.01 15.47
C ALA A 39 -1.08 1.78 15.93
N ALA A 40 -1.65 1.81 17.14
CA ALA A 40 -2.49 0.72 17.64
C ALA A 40 -3.73 0.48 16.77
N TYR A 41 -4.43 1.55 16.36
CA TYR A 41 -5.56 1.46 15.45
C TYR A 41 -5.17 0.84 14.10
N LEU A 42 -4.10 1.34 13.49
CA LEU A 42 -3.61 0.85 12.20
C LEU A 42 -3.20 -0.63 12.29
N LEU A 43 -2.48 -1.03 13.33
CA LEU A 43 -2.11 -2.43 13.54
C LEU A 43 -3.35 -3.32 13.71
N ALA A 44 -4.35 -2.88 14.48
CA ALA A 44 -5.57 -3.63 14.71
C ALA A 44 -6.37 -3.87 13.41
N ILE A 45 -6.47 -2.87 12.53
CA ILE A 45 -7.24 -2.99 11.29
C ILE A 45 -6.44 -3.70 10.17
N ILE A 46 -5.13 -3.47 10.07
CA ILE A 46 -4.28 -4.05 9.02
C ILE A 46 -4.04 -5.55 9.28
N SER A 47 -3.88 -5.95 10.54
CA SER A 47 -3.67 -7.37 10.89
C SER A 47 -4.84 -8.28 10.59
N THR A 48 -6.03 -7.72 10.30
CA THR A 48 -7.19 -8.49 9.84
C THR A 48 -7.34 -8.50 8.32
N GLY A 49 -6.34 -8.02 7.56
CA GLY A 49 -6.31 -8.07 6.09
C GLY A 49 -7.05 -6.93 5.39
N ASN A 50 -7.30 -5.81 6.08
CA ASN A 50 -7.97 -4.66 5.48
C ASN A 50 -7.04 -3.86 4.56
N SER A 51 -7.53 -3.55 3.36
CA SER A 51 -6.83 -2.74 2.36
C SER A 51 -6.63 -1.28 2.79
N PHE A 52 -5.46 -0.72 2.48
CA PHE A 52 -5.12 0.66 2.84
C PHE A 52 -4.31 1.37 1.76
N LEU A 53 -4.40 2.71 1.68
CA LEU A 53 -3.48 3.51 0.88
C LEU A 53 -2.83 4.61 1.72
N VAL A 54 -1.61 5.02 1.33
CA VAL A 54 -0.87 6.13 1.95
C VAL A 54 -0.71 7.29 0.96
N GLY A 55 -1.36 8.41 1.27
CA GLY A 55 -1.36 9.64 0.47
C GLY A 55 -0.41 10.70 1.01
N ALA A 56 0.30 11.37 0.10
CA ALA A 56 0.93 12.67 0.33
C ALA A 56 1.26 13.32 -1.03
N ARG A 57 0.96 14.61 -1.20
CA ARG A 57 1.23 15.37 -2.43
C ARG A 57 2.72 15.42 -2.73
N SER A 58 3.52 15.81 -1.75
CA SER A 58 4.97 15.97 -1.93
C SER A 58 5.70 14.62 -1.99
N GLY A 59 6.62 14.49 -2.94
CA GLY A 59 7.54 13.37 -2.96
C GLY A 59 8.52 13.44 -1.78
N GLY A 60 8.86 12.29 -1.19
CA GLY A 60 9.85 12.20 -0.11
C GLY A 60 9.34 12.45 1.31
N VAL A 61 8.03 12.60 1.50
CA VAL A 61 7.40 12.75 2.82
C VAL A 61 7.39 11.46 3.64
N GLY A 62 7.69 10.31 3.01
CA GLY A 62 7.82 9.02 3.68
C GLY A 62 6.63 8.06 3.50
N LYS A 63 5.77 8.27 2.50
CA LYS A 63 4.62 7.37 2.19
C LYS A 63 5.03 5.90 2.15
N THR A 64 6.03 5.61 1.33
CA THR A 64 6.59 4.26 1.16
C THR A 64 7.15 3.71 2.46
N THR A 65 7.76 4.55 3.29
CA THR A 65 8.26 4.18 4.61
C THR A 65 7.12 3.76 5.54
N VAL A 66 6.03 4.52 5.59
CA VAL A 66 4.84 4.19 6.39
C VAL A 66 4.17 2.93 5.86
N MET A 67 3.93 2.84 4.55
CA MET A 67 3.33 1.67 3.91
C MET A 67 4.12 0.39 4.23
N ALA A 68 5.43 0.42 4.05
CA ALA A 68 6.28 -0.74 4.29
C ALA A 68 6.37 -1.13 5.78
N ALA A 69 6.40 -0.16 6.69
CA ALA A 69 6.33 -0.45 8.13
C ALA A 69 5.03 -1.17 8.48
N LEU A 70 3.91 -0.75 7.88
CA LEU A 70 2.59 -1.36 8.07
C LEU A 70 2.45 -2.73 7.39
N LEU A 71 3.11 -2.96 6.26
CA LEU A 71 3.13 -4.25 5.57
C LEU A 71 3.72 -5.38 6.44
N ASN A 72 4.49 -5.07 7.47
CA ASN A 72 4.99 -6.08 8.43
C ASN A 72 3.89 -6.64 9.35
N PHE A 73 2.68 -6.07 9.33
CA PHE A 73 1.58 -6.44 10.22
C PHE A 73 0.40 -7.07 9.48
N ILE A 74 0.51 -7.32 8.18
CA ILE A 74 -0.55 -8.00 7.43
C ILE A 74 -0.70 -9.45 7.90
N PRO A 75 -1.83 -10.13 7.59
CA PRO A 75 -1.96 -11.57 7.86
C PRO A 75 -0.84 -12.39 7.20
N ASP A 76 -0.69 -13.66 7.60
CA ASP A 76 0.27 -14.57 6.95
C ASP A 76 -0.23 -14.99 5.55
N ILE A 77 -0.17 -14.06 4.60
CA ILE A 77 -0.62 -14.15 3.20
C ILE A 77 0.47 -13.66 2.26
N ASP A 78 0.50 -14.10 1.00
CA ASP A 78 1.58 -13.69 0.09
C ASP A 78 1.45 -12.22 -0.34
N ILE A 79 2.60 -11.53 -0.42
CA ILE A 79 2.69 -10.16 -0.97
C ILE A 79 3.04 -10.27 -2.45
N VAL A 80 2.33 -9.52 -3.29
CA VAL A 80 2.49 -9.54 -4.76
C VAL A 80 2.58 -8.12 -5.29
N ALA A 81 3.74 -7.72 -5.79
CA ALA A 81 3.91 -6.43 -6.45
C ALA A 81 3.19 -6.39 -7.81
N THR A 82 2.44 -5.31 -8.07
CA THR A 82 1.69 -5.12 -9.32
C THR A 82 2.60 -4.60 -10.44
N VAL A 83 3.54 -5.44 -10.87
CA VAL A 83 4.61 -5.06 -11.83
C VAL A 83 4.13 -4.83 -13.26
N ASN A 84 2.93 -5.32 -13.60
CA ASN A 84 2.26 -5.11 -14.89
C ASN A 84 0.77 -5.46 -14.78
N SER A 85 0.00 -5.12 -15.81
CA SER A 85 -1.45 -5.36 -15.88
C SER A 85 -1.83 -6.84 -15.75
N GLN A 86 -1.02 -7.77 -16.27
CA GLN A 86 -1.31 -9.20 -16.21
C GLN A 86 -1.33 -9.73 -14.77
N VAL A 87 -0.46 -9.22 -13.89
CA VAL A 87 -0.46 -9.60 -12.46
C VAL A 87 -1.78 -9.20 -11.80
N ILE A 88 -2.27 -7.98 -12.09
CA ILE A 88 -3.54 -7.48 -11.55
C ILE A 88 -4.72 -8.29 -12.12
N GLU A 89 -4.71 -8.57 -13.42
CA GLU A 89 -5.77 -9.34 -14.09
C GLU A 89 -5.84 -10.78 -13.56
N ASN A 90 -4.69 -11.44 -13.35
CA ASN A 90 -4.63 -12.76 -12.74
C ASN A 90 -5.18 -12.74 -11.31
N GLY A 91 -4.84 -11.70 -10.54
CA GLY A 91 -5.34 -11.51 -9.18
C GLY A 91 -6.86 -11.50 -9.08
N LEU A 92 -7.58 -10.96 -10.06
CA LEU A 92 -9.06 -10.89 -10.02
C LEU A 92 -9.73 -12.29 -9.98
N TRP A 93 -9.00 -13.30 -10.44
CA TRP A 93 -9.43 -14.71 -10.53
C TRP A 93 -8.67 -15.63 -9.58
N ASP A 94 -7.73 -15.09 -8.80
CA ASP A 94 -6.92 -15.88 -7.89
C ASP A 94 -7.77 -16.38 -6.72
N PRO A 95 -7.82 -17.70 -6.45
CA PRO A 95 -8.61 -18.24 -5.35
C PRO A 95 -7.97 -17.98 -3.98
N ASP A 96 -6.65 -17.71 -3.93
CA ASP A 96 -5.93 -17.56 -2.67
C ASP A 96 -5.91 -16.10 -2.20
N PHE A 97 -6.18 -15.88 -0.91
CA PHE A 97 -6.11 -14.56 -0.31
C PHE A 97 -4.66 -14.06 -0.27
N LYS A 98 -4.41 -12.86 -0.81
CA LYS A 98 -3.09 -12.26 -1.03
C LYS A 98 -3.13 -10.76 -0.73
N CYS A 99 -1.97 -10.15 -0.58
CA CYS A 99 -1.78 -8.71 -0.50
C CYS A 99 -1.14 -8.21 -1.81
N PHE A 100 -1.89 -7.49 -2.64
CA PHE A 100 -1.35 -6.86 -3.84
C PHE A 100 -0.83 -5.46 -3.51
N ILE A 101 0.38 -5.15 -3.94
CA ILE A 101 1.02 -3.86 -3.63
C ILE A 101 1.30 -3.05 -4.89
N ALA A 102 0.90 -1.79 -4.85
CA ALA A 102 1.28 -0.77 -5.83
C ALA A 102 2.30 0.16 -5.17
N HIS A 103 3.51 0.25 -5.73
CA HIS A 103 4.53 1.12 -5.15
C HIS A 103 4.13 2.59 -5.22
N GLU A 104 3.42 2.99 -6.28
CA GLU A 104 2.77 4.30 -6.41
C GLU A 104 1.61 4.19 -7.42
N ILE A 105 0.51 4.87 -7.11
CA ILE A 105 -0.61 5.13 -8.02
C ILE A 105 -0.35 6.50 -8.64
N GLY A 106 -0.14 6.51 -9.94
CA GLY A 106 0.24 7.68 -10.71
C GLY A 106 1.09 7.30 -11.91
N ARG A 107 1.15 8.18 -12.91
CA ARG A 107 1.92 7.93 -14.13
C ARG A 107 3.41 7.86 -13.81
N GLY A 108 4.06 6.77 -14.19
CA GLY A 108 5.51 6.61 -14.08
C GLY A 108 5.97 5.24 -14.57
N SER A 109 7.19 5.13 -15.09
CA SER A 109 7.72 3.86 -15.62
C SER A 109 8.51 3.05 -14.56
N LEU A 110 8.30 3.34 -13.28
CA LEU A 110 9.02 2.69 -12.19
C LEU A 110 8.38 1.36 -11.83
N TYR A 111 9.15 0.47 -11.21
CA TYR A 111 8.70 -0.86 -10.82
C TYR A 111 7.46 -0.78 -9.92
N ALA A 112 6.42 -1.53 -10.30
CA ALA A 112 5.12 -1.60 -9.63
C ALA A 112 4.37 -0.26 -9.50
N TYR A 113 4.63 0.70 -10.39
CA TYR A 113 3.77 1.87 -10.57
C TYR A 113 2.58 1.50 -11.45
N ILE A 114 1.40 2.01 -11.10
CA ILE A 114 0.15 1.76 -11.84
C ILE A 114 -0.62 3.05 -12.10
N TRP A 115 -1.35 3.11 -13.21
CA TRP A 115 -2.20 4.24 -13.59
C TRP A 115 -3.38 3.80 -14.46
N GLY A 116 -4.39 4.65 -14.58
CA GLY A 116 -5.52 4.43 -15.49
C GLY A 116 -6.30 3.15 -15.19
N LYS A 117 -6.49 2.30 -16.20
CA LYS A 117 -7.29 1.06 -16.07
C LYS A 117 -6.73 0.10 -15.01
N ASP A 118 -5.42 0.08 -14.83
CA ASP A 118 -4.77 -0.79 -13.83
C ASP A 118 -5.10 -0.36 -12.41
N VAL A 119 -5.28 0.94 -12.15
CA VAL A 119 -5.75 1.44 -10.85
C VAL A 119 -7.17 0.97 -10.56
N ALA A 120 -8.06 1.11 -11.53
CA ALA A 120 -9.45 0.66 -11.38
C ALA A 120 -9.53 -0.86 -11.12
N ASN A 121 -8.69 -1.66 -11.78
CA ASN A 121 -8.62 -3.10 -11.55
C ASN A 121 -7.94 -3.45 -10.22
N PHE A 122 -6.90 -2.72 -9.84
CA PHE A 122 -6.25 -2.87 -8.55
C PHE A 122 -7.21 -2.61 -7.40
N LEU A 123 -8.01 -1.54 -7.44
CA LEU A 123 -9.03 -1.25 -6.43
C LEU A 123 -10.15 -2.30 -6.40
N LYS A 124 -10.46 -2.97 -7.52
CA LYS A 124 -11.40 -4.12 -7.53
C LYS A 124 -10.84 -5.33 -6.79
N LEU A 125 -9.52 -5.53 -6.77
CA LEU A 125 -8.91 -6.64 -6.01
C LEU A 125 -9.26 -6.55 -4.53
N ALA A 126 -9.45 -5.35 -3.98
CA ALA A 126 -9.79 -5.12 -2.58
C ALA A 126 -11.09 -5.82 -2.12
N LYS A 127 -11.94 -6.27 -3.04
CA LYS A 127 -13.15 -7.05 -2.74
C LYS A 127 -12.88 -8.49 -2.33
N LYS A 128 -11.70 -9.03 -2.67
CA LYS A 128 -11.32 -10.44 -2.47
C LYS A 128 -9.93 -10.60 -1.86
N HIS A 129 -9.06 -9.63 -2.06
CA HIS A 129 -7.68 -9.58 -1.63
C HIS A 129 -7.47 -8.36 -0.75
N MET A 130 -6.36 -8.34 -0.04
CA MET A 130 -5.84 -7.12 0.55
C MET A 130 -5.10 -6.34 -0.53
N ILE A 131 -5.19 -5.01 -0.51
CA ILE A 131 -4.33 -4.15 -1.31
C ILE A 131 -3.63 -3.09 -0.46
N ALA A 132 -2.42 -2.73 -0.84
CA ALA A 132 -1.69 -1.61 -0.25
C ALA A 132 -0.99 -0.77 -1.32
N GLY A 133 -0.94 0.55 -1.15
CA GLY A 133 -0.23 1.38 -2.11
C GLY A 133 -0.04 2.83 -1.67
N ASN A 134 0.77 3.55 -2.44
CA ASN A 134 1.00 4.97 -2.23
C ASN A 134 0.32 5.79 -3.33
N LEU A 135 -0.05 7.04 -3.03
CA LEU A 135 -0.56 7.98 -4.03
C LEU A 135 -0.19 9.43 -3.71
N HIS A 136 -0.25 10.29 -4.72
CA HIS A 136 -0.05 11.73 -4.60
C HIS A 136 -1.36 12.47 -4.29
N ALA A 137 -1.80 12.40 -3.03
CA ALA A 137 -2.99 13.08 -2.53
C ALA A 137 -2.84 13.44 -1.05
N ASP A 138 -3.23 14.66 -0.67
CA ASP A 138 -3.21 15.12 0.74
C ASP A 138 -4.56 14.94 1.48
N ASP A 139 -5.61 14.62 0.74
CA ASP A 139 -6.95 14.31 1.27
C ASP A 139 -7.76 13.48 0.27
N ILE A 140 -8.96 13.06 0.68
CA ILE A 140 -9.85 12.21 -0.11
C ILE A 140 -10.35 12.86 -1.41
N HIS A 141 -10.46 14.20 -1.46
CA HIS A 141 -10.89 14.88 -2.68
C HIS A 141 -9.80 14.77 -3.75
N GLU A 142 -8.53 14.98 -3.38
CA GLU A 142 -7.41 14.75 -4.29
C GLU A 142 -7.26 13.29 -4.72
N VAL A 143 -7.63 12.32 -3.86
CA VAL A 143 -7.66 10.90 -4.25
C VAL A 143 -8.63 10.67 -5.41
N LEU A 144 -9.82 11.28 -5.37
CA LEU A 144 -10.84 11.14 -6.41
C LEU A 144 -10.48 11.83 -7.73
N GLU A 145 -9.49 12.73 -7.74
CA GLU A 145 -8.95 13.32 -8.97
C GLU A 145 -7.99 12.38 -9.71
N ALA A 146 -7.52 11.31 -9.06
CA ALA A 146 -6.54 10.40 -9.65
C ALA A 146 -7.15 9.53 -10.76
N GLU A 147 -6.39 9.35 -11.84
CA GLU A 147 -6.82 8.56 -13.00
C GLU A 147 -7.12 7.10 -12.63
N GLY A 148 -8.37 6.67 -12.83
CA GLY A 148 -8.83 5.31 -12.53
C GLY A 148 -9.43 5.13 -11.14
N ILE A 149 -9.56 6.19 -10.35
CA ILE A 149 -10.28 6.20 -9.07
C ILE A 149 -11.64 6.87 -9.24
N ASP A 150 -12.67 6.27 -8.63
CA ASP A 150 -14.03 6.83 -8.54
C ASP A 150 -14.65 6.40 -7.20
N ASP A 151 -15.79 7.00 -6.82
CA ASP A 151 -16.45 6.69 -5.54
C ASP A 151 -16.77 5.20 -5.39
N ALA A 152 -17.18 4.54 -6.47
CA ALA A 152 -17.61 3.15 -6.44
C ALA A 152 -16.42 2.20 -6.21
N ASN A 153 -15.27 2.47 -6.82
CA ASN A 153 -14.08 1.66 -6.64
C ASN A 153 -13.32 2.01 -5.35
N LEU A 154 -13.34 3.28 -4.93
CA LEU A 154 -12.72 3.75 -3.69
C LEU A 154 -13.41 3.17 -2.46
N SER A 155 -14.73 2.93 -2.54
CA SER A 155 -15.51 2.29 -1.46
C SER A 155 -15.05 0.87 -1.09
N ASN A 156 -14.19 0.23 -1.89
CA ASN A 156 -13.60 -1.07 -1.55
C ASN A 156 -12.37 -0.96 -0.63
N LEU A 157 -11.85 0.26 -0.40
CA LEU A 157 -10.77 0.50 0.57
C LEU A 157 -11.33 0.66 1.98
N HIS A 158 -10.50 0.32 2.97
CA HIS A 158 -10.88 0.38 4.38
C HIS A 158 -10.22 1.56 5.09
N VAL A 159 -8.98 1.91 4.69
CA VAL A 159 -8.21 2.99 5.34
C VAL A 159 -7.48 3.84 4.30
N LEU A 160 -7.58 5.16 4.45
CA LEU A 160 -6.73 6.14 3.78
C LEU A 160 -5.88 6.85 4.83
N ILE A 161 -4.57 6.85 4.66
CA ILE A 161 -3.61 7.47 5.58
C ILE A 161 -2.97 8.65 4.86
N PHE A 162 -3.19 9.86 5.34
CA PHE A 162 -2.60 11.06 4.74
C PHE A 162 -1.42 11.56 5.58
N MET A 163 -0.27 11.74 4.94
CA MET A 163 0.91 12.33 5.54
C MET A 163 1.08 13.77 5.07
N LYS A 164 1.47 14.65 5.99
CA LYS A 164 1.78 16.05 5.68
C LYS A 164 3.11 16.41 6.32
N MET A 165 3.93 17.20 5.63
CA MET A 165 5.04 17.88 6.28
C MET A 165 4.50 19.13 6.96
N THR A 166 4.75 19.24 8.25
CA THR A 166 4.51 20.44 9.06
C THR A 166 5.69 21.38 9.01
#